data_AF-A0A5B0KFJ6-F1
#
_entry.id   AF-A0A5B0KFJ6-F1
#
_cell.length_a   1.000
_cell.length_b   1.000
_cell.length_c   1.000
_cell.angle_alpha   90.00
_cell.angle_beta   90.00
_cell.angle_gamma   90.00
#
_symmetry.space_group_name_H-M   'P 1'
#
loop_
_entity.id
_entity.type
_entity.pdbx_description
1 polymer ?
#
loop_
_entity_poly.entity_id
_entity_poly.type
_entity_poly.pdbx_seq_one_letter_code
_entity_poly.pdbx_strand_id
1 'polypeptide(L)'
;MSTRFMGNKVSEYLYDERGNVNMTKFYSSRGVTASNVVMYSDPQHKPLDYTLINSSRYSENYATNSVCQYDERGTPGKCDLTITWEDKPGKKPLRLKVYTQATFY
;
A
#
# COMPACT_ATOMS: atom_id res chain seq x y z
N MET A 1 5.28 -10.36 -9.99
CA MET A 1 6.64 -10.71 -9.50
C MET A 1 6.52 -11.44 -8.17
N SER A 2 7.39 -12.40 -7.86
CA SER A 2 7.33 -13.14 -6.58
C SER A 2 8.70 -13.30 -5.94
N THR A 3 8.77 -13.15 -4.61
CA THR A 3 9.98 -13.38 -3.82
C THR A 3 9.93 -14.76 -3.19
N ARG A 4 11.07 -15.45 -3.16
CA ARG A 4 11.22 -16.77 -2.56
C ARG A 4 12.29 -16.77 -1.48
N PHE A 5 12.07 -17.56 -0.43
CA PHE A 5 13.04 -17.85 0.62
C PHE A 5 13.15 -19.37 0.79
N MET A 6 14.37 -19.90 0.69
CA MET A 6 14.63 -21.36 0.73
C MET A 6 13.73 -22.16 -0.23
N GLY A 7 13.52 -21.65 -1.44
CA GLY A 7 12.66 -22.27 -2.46
C GLY A 7 11.15 -22.03 -2.27
N ASN A 8 10.70 -21.60 -1.09
CA ASN A 8 9.30 -21.33 -0.80
C ASN A 8 8.91 -19.91 -1.21
N LYS A 9 7.74 -19.76 -1.85
CA LYS A 9 7.17 -18.44 -2.16
C LYS A 9 6.76 -17.74 -0.86
N VAL A 10 7.31 -16.56 -0.61
CA VAL A 10 7.05 -15.78 0.62
C VAL A 10 6.27 -14.50 0.33
N SER A 11 6.39 -13.94 -0.87
CA SER A 11 5.54 -12.84 -1.31
C SER A 11 5.27 -12.86 -2.81
N GLU A 12 4.18 -12.23 -3.19
CA GLU A 12 3.78 -11.97 -4.57
C GLU A 12 3.28 -10.55 -4.71
N TYR A 13 3.69 -9.91 -5.79
CA TYR A 13 3.24 -8.61 -6.26
C TYR A 13 2.50 -8.83 -7.57
N LEU A 14 1.24 -8.42 -7.58
CA LEU A 14 0.39 -8.36 -8.76
C LEU A 14 0.32 -6.90 -9.21
N TYR A 15 0.30 -6.73 -10.52
CA TYR A 15 0.37 -5.43 -11.15
C TYR A 15 -0.86 -5.23 -12.03
N ASP A 16 -1.32 -3.99 -12.16
CA ASP A 16 -2.33 -3.61 -13.13
C ASP A 16 -1.74 -3.53 -14.55
N GLU A 17 -2.58 -3.26 -15.55
CA GLU A 17 -2.17 -3.12 -16.96
C GLU A 17 -1.15 -1.99 -17.20
N ARG A 18 -1.01 -1.07 -16.25
CA ARG A 18 -0.08 0.08 -16.29
C ARG A 18 1.22 -0.20 -15.55
N GLY A 19 1.36 -1.38 -14.94
CA GLY A 19 2.53 -1.76 -14.17
C GLY A 19 2.57 -1.23 -12.73
N ASN A 20 1.46 -0.71 -12.19
CA ASN A 20 1.38 -0.34 -10.77
C ASN A 20 1.03 -1.56 -9.93
N VAL A 21 1.60 -1.66 -8.73
CA VAL A 21 1.24 -2.74 -7.79
C VAL A 21 -0.20 -2.52 -7.31
N ASN A 22 -1.12 -3.43 -7.66
CA ASN A 22 -2.51 -3.37 -7.22
C ASN A 22 -2.81 -4.37 -6.08
N MET A 23 -1.97 -5.39 -5.91
CA MET A 23 -2.10 -6.33 -4.82
C MET A 23 -0.75 -6.93 -4.42
N THR A 24 -0.56 -7.10 -3.12
CA THR A 24 0.53 -7.88 -2.55
C THR A 24 -0.03 -9.00 -1.70
N LYS A 25 0.57 -10.18 -1.79
CA LYS A 25 0.23 -11.35 -0.96
C LYS A 25 1.48 -11.84 -0.26
N PHE A 26 1.35 -12.19 1.01
CA PHE A 26 2.38 -12.78 1.84
C PHE A 26 1.98 -14.19 2.21
N TYR A 27 2.94 -15.11 2.22
CA TYR A 27 2.68 -16.54 2.32
C TYR A 27 3.45 -17.17 3.48
N SER A 28 2.84 -18.20 4.05
CA SER A 28 3.48 -19.22 4.88
C SER A 28 3.24 -20.60 4.28
N SER A 29 3.74 -21.65 4.94
CA SER A 29 3.40 -23.03 4.61
C SER A 29 1.89 -23.33 4.65
N ARG A 30 1.09 -22.51 5.36
CA ARG A 30 -0.37 -22.64 5.49
C ARG A 30 -1.16 -21.78 4.49
N GLY A 31 -0.49 -21.23 3.47
CA GLY A 31 -1.08 -20.36 2.44
C GLY A 31 -0.91 -18.87 2.75
N VAL A 32 -1.81 -18.04 2.20
CA VAL A 32 -1.75 -16.57 2.34
C VAL A 32 -1.97 -16.17 3.80
N THR A 33 -1.03 -15.41 4.35
CA THR A 33 -1.06 -14.92 5.73
C THR A 33 -1.46 -13.47 5.83
N ALA A 34 -1.14 -12.67 4.82
CA ALA A 34 -1.56 -11.28 4.71
C ALA A 34 -1.66 -10.87 3.24
N SER A 35 -2.46 -9.86 2.96
CA SER A 35 -2.55 -9.24 1.65
C SER A 35 -2.81 -7.75 1.78
N ASN A 36 -2.24 -6.97 0.87
CA ASN A 36 -2.64 -5.58 0.67
C ASN A 36 -3.27 -5.45 -0.72
N VAL A 37 -4.42 -4.82 -0.80
CA VAL A 37 -5.02 -4.37 -2.06
C VAL A 37 -4.82 -2.87 -2.15
N VAL A 38 -4.35 -2.39 -3.30
CA VAL A 38 -4.08 -0.97 -3.53
C VAL A 38 -4.93 -0.48 -4.68
N MET A 39 -5.64 0.62 -4.44
CA MET A 39 -6.53 1.28 -5.39
C MET A 39 -6.03 2.71 -5.58
N TYR A 40 -5.62 3.04 -6.79
CA TYR A 40 -5.16 4.37 -7.17
C TYR A 40 -6.33 5.16 -7.76
N SER A 41 -6.47 6.42 -7.37
CA SER A 41 -7.47 7.32 -7.96
C SER A 41 -7.02 7.84 -9.34
N ASP A 42 -5.74 8.19 -9.45
CA ASP A 42 -5.09 8.61 -10.69
C ASP A 42 -3.69 7.97 -10.78
N PRO A 43 -3.61 6.70 -11.22
CA PRO A 43 -2.35 5.95 -11.27
C PRO A 43 -1.30 6.55 -12.21
N GLN A 44 -1.70 7.45 -13.12
CA GLN A 44 -0.79 8.02 -14.13
C GLN A 44 -0.13 9.31 -13.65
N HIS A 45 -0.88 10.18 -12.96
CA HIS A 45 -0.37 11.49 -12.55
C HIS A 45 -0.18 11.61 -11.04
N LYS A 46 -0.86 10.78 -10.25
CA LYS A 46 -0.81 10.80 -8.78
C LYS A 46 -0.65 9.40 -8.19
N PRO A 47 0.46 8.70 -8.51
CA PRO A 47 0.65 7.31 -8.10
C PRO A 47 0.79 7.13 -6.58
N LEU A 48 0.98 8.21 -5.81
CA LEU A 48 1.02 8.16 -4.34
C LEU A 48 -0.32 8.53 -3.68
N ASP A 49 -1.34 8.87 -4.48
CA ASP A 49 -2.71 9.03 -4.02
C ASP A 49 -3.44 7.70 -4.16
N TYR A 50 -3.58 6.98 -3.04
CA TYR A 50 -4.12 5.63 -3.05
C TYR A 50 -4.93 5.31 -1.79
N THR A 51 -5.80 4.33 -1.93
CA THR A 51 -6.38 3.58 -0.81
C THR A 51 -5.75 2.20 -0.77
N LEU A 52 -5.29 1.78 0.41
CA LEU A 52 -4.75 0.45 0.66
C LEU A 52 -5.62 -0.25 1.69
N ILE A 53 -6.05 -1.47 1.39
CA ILE A 53 -6.75 -2.34 2.33
C ILE A 53 -5.82 -3.48 2.70
N ASN A 54 -5.45 -3.56 3.98
CA ASN A 54 -4.69 -4.65 4.54
C ASN A 54 -5.61 -5.68 5.19
N SER A 55 -5.42 -6.94 4.82
CA SER A 55 -5.98 -8.08 5.52
C SER A 55 -4.86 -8.99 6.01
N SER A 56 -4.92 -9.41 7.27
CA SER A 56 -3.90 -10.24 7.89
C SER A 56 -4.51 -11.25 8.85
N ARG A 57 -3.94 -12.46 8.88
CA ARG A 57 -4.31 -13.51 9.83
C ARG A 57 -3.71 -13.29 11.23
N TYR A 58 -2.66 -12.47 11.33
CA TYR A 58 -1.84 -12.36 12.54
C TYR A 58 -1.72 -10.92 13.08
N SER A 59 -2.30 -9.95 12.40
CA SER A 59 -2.33 -8.54 12.80
C SER A 59 -3.71 -7.94 12.53
N GLU A 60 -3.97 -6.76 13.10
CA GLU A 60 -5.21 -6.04 12.86
C GLU A 60 -5.36 -5.67 11.37
N ASN A 61 -6.56 -5.86 10.81
CA ASN A 61 -6.89 -5.36 9.49
C ASN A 61 -7.04 -3.84 9.53
N TYR A 62 -6.63 -3.17 8.46
CA TYR A 62 -6.72 -1.73 8.37
C TYR A 62 -6.88 -1.27 6.93
N ALA A 63 -7.56 -0.15 6.76
CA ALA A 63 -7.53 0.65 5.55
C ALA A 63 -6.60 1.85 5.76
N THR A 64 -5.85 2.20 4.73
CA THR A 64 -5.01 3.39 4.67
C THR A 64 -5.45 4.22 3.48
N ASN A 65 -5.55 5.53 3.66
CA ASN A 65 -5.71 6.48 2.58
C ASN A 65 -4.51 7.44 2.57
N SER A 66 -3.90 7.61 1.41
CA SER A 66 -2.79 8.53 1.16
C SER A 66 -3.24 9.60 0.19
N VAL A 67 -3.01 10.86 0.55
CA VAL A 67 -3.23 12.01 -0.34
C VAL A 67 -1.99 12.90 -0.28
N CYS A 68 -1.40 13.19 -1.43
CA CYS A 68 -0.18 13.97 -1.51
C CYS A 68 -0.40 15.37 -2.08
N GLN A 69 0.45 16.28 -1.63
CA GLN A 69 0.68 17.57 -2.26
C GLN A 69 1.80 17.38 -3.29
N TYR A 70 1.49 17.76 -4.53
CA TYR A 70 2.41 17.68 -5.66
C TYR A 70 2.87 19.07 -6.04
N ASP A 71 4.12 19.20 -6.47
CA ASP A 71 4.62 20.42 -7.08
C ASP A 71 4.13 20.58 -8.53
N GLU A 72 4.51 21.68 -9.18
CA GLU A 72 4.15 21.98 -10.57
C GLU A 72 4.64 20.92 -11.58
N ARG A 73 5.64 20.11 -11.20
CA ARG A 73 6.19 19.03 -12.02
C ARG A 73 5.47 17.70 -11.80
N GLY A 74 4.47 17.66 -10.91
CA GLY A 74 3.79 16.43 -10.52
C GLY A 74 4.64 15.57 -9.57
N THR A 75 5.64 16.14 -8.91
CA THR A 75 6.45 15.40 -7.92
C THR A 75 5.79 15.51 -6.54
N PRO A 76 5.51 14.38 -5.85
CA PRO A 76 4.96 14.42 -4.50
C PRO A 76 6.01 14.92 -3.52
N GLY A 77 5.66 15.93 -2.72
CA GLY A 77 6.53 16.44 -1.66
C GLY A 77 6.11 15.98 -0.26
N LYS A 78 4.80 16.00 0.02
CA LYS A 78 4.24 15.69 1.33
C LYS A 78 2.92 14.96 1.18
N CYS A 79 2.77 13.85 1.90
CA CYS A 79 1.57 13.03 1.90
C CYS A 79 0.98 12.96 3.31
N ASP A 80 -0.33 13.19 3.39
CA ASP A 80 -1.11 12.92 4.59
C ASP A 80 -1.66 11.49 4.47
N LEU A 81 -1.21 10.61 5.37
CA LEU A 81 -1.70 9.25 5.47
C LEU A 81 -2.66 9.11 6.65
N THR A 82 -3.82 8.51 6.40
CA THR A 82 -4.78 8.17 7.44
C THR A 82 -4.96 6.66 7.50
N ILE A 83 -4.76 6.07 8.67
CA ILE A 83 -4.93 4.64 8.93
C ILE A 83 -6.17 4.45 9.81
N THR A 84 -7.08 3.59 9.37
CA THR A 84 -8.31 3.21 10.06
C THR A 84 -8.35 1.70 10.23
N TRP A 85 -8.66 1.21 11.43
CA TRP A 85 -8.71 -0.22 11.72
C TRP A 85 -10.11 -0.76 11.47
N GLU A 86 -10.24 -1.74 10.57
CA GLU A 86 -11.53 -2.31 10.19
C GLU A 86 -12.13 -3.14 11.33
N ASP A 87 -11.28 -3.90 12.04
CA ASP A 87 -11.74 -4.84 13.09
C ASP A 87 -11.98 -4.16 14.45
N LYS A 88 -11.78 -2.84 14.55
CA LYS A 88 -11.88 -2.09 15.83
C LYS A 88 -12.73 -0.82 15.67
N PRO A 89 -14.06 -0.98 15.56
CA PRO A 89 -14.98 0.16 15.55
C PRO A 89 -14.77 1.02 16.80
N GLY A 90 -14.55 2.32 16.60
CA GLY A 90 -14.28 3.31 17.67
C GLY A 90 -12.81 3.61 17.95
N LYS A 91 -11.86 2.82 17.42
CA LYS A 91 -10.44 3.20 17.48
C LYS A 91 -10.22 4.44 16.60
N LYS A 92 -9.70 5.51 17.20
CA LYS A 92 -9.45 6.77 16.48
C LYS A 92 -8.47 6.53 15.32
N PRO A 93 -8.72 7.09 14.13
CA PRO A 93 -7.78 7.00 13.02
C PRO A 93 -6.40 7.55 13.39
N LEU A 94 -5.33 6.87 12.98
CA LEU A 94 -3.97 7.40 13.07
C LEU A 94 -3.69 8.24 11.83
N ARG A 95 -3.18 9.45 12.05
CA ARG A 95 -2.80 10.38 10.99
C ARG A 95 -1.29 10.58 11.01
N LEU A 96 -0.67 10.36 9.86
CA LEU A 96 0.77 10.48 9.66
C LEU A 96 1.05 11.50 8.57
N LYS A 97 2.15 12.25 8.73
CA LYS A 97 2.71 13.10 7.68
C LYS A 97 3.98 12.44 7.19
N VAL A 98 4.00 12.09 5.91
CA VAL A 98 5.14 11.47 5.26
C VAL A 98 5.70 12.45 4.24
N TYR A 99 7.01 12.66 4.28
CA TYR A 99 7.72 13.49 3.33
C TYR A 99 8.42 12.58 2.33
N THR A 100 8.23 12.89 1.05
CA THR A 100 8.77 12.09 -0.05
C THR A 100 9.85 12.89 -0.77
N GLN A 101 10.93 12.21 -1.14
CA GLN A 101 11.99 12.78 -1.96
C GLN A 101 12.14 11.91 -3.20
N ALA A 102 11.83 12.48 -4.38
CA ALA A 102 12.12 11.84 -5.65
C ALA A 102 13.54 12.21 -6.07
N THR A 103 14.36 11.20 -6.40
CA THR A 103 15.68 11.38 -7.02
C THR A 103 15.61 10.81 -8.42
N PHE A 104 15.97 11.62 -9.42
CA PHE A 104 16.01 11.20 -10.82
C PHE A 104 17.45 10.82 -11.18
N TYR A 105 17.63 9.63 -11.77
CA TYR A 105 18.91 9.09 -12.23
C TYR A 105 18.94 9.01 -13.76
#